data_AF-A0A937AI94-F1
#
_entry.id   AF-A0A937AI94-F1
#
_cell.length_a   1.000
_cell.length_b   1.000
_cell.length_c   1.000
_cell.angle_alpha   90.00
_cell.angle_beta   90.00
_cell.angle_gamma   90.00
#
_symmetry.space_group_name_H-M   'P 1'
#
loop_
_entity.id
_entity.type
_entity.pdbx_description
1 polymer ?
#
loop_
_entity_poly.entity_id
_entity_poly.type
_entity_poly.pdbx_seq_one_letter_code
_entity_poly.pdbx_strand_id
1 'polypeptide(L)' 'MMYGWIIGAILIVVLIVALGRGNTFNKRTNGTGDSNTNNSAMEILKNRYAKGDIDKEEFEERKAEIGK' A
#
# COMPACT_ATOMS: atom_id res chain seq x y z
N MET A 1 -14.39 14.36 -30.47
CA MET A 1 -14.99 14.70 -29.17
C MET A 1 -15.04 13.46 -28.26
N MET A 2 -13.89 12.92 -27.83
CA MET A 2 -13.86 11.72 -26.94
C MET A 2 -12.58 11.59 -26.10
N TYR A 3 -11.52 12.35 -26.40
CA TYR A 3 -10.21 12.23 -25.72
C TYR A 3 -10.14 12.88 -24.33
N GLY A 4 -11.10 13.75 -23.98
CA GLY A 4 -11.09 14.44 -22.68
C GLY A 4 -11.27 13.50 -21.48
N TRP A 5 -12.03 12.41 -21.66
CA TRP A 5 -12.23 11.41 -20.60
C TRP A 5 -10.97 10.58 -20.34
N ILE A 6 -10.21 10.26 -21.40
CA ILE A 6 -8.92 9.58 -21.29
C ILE A 6 -7.90 10.42 -20.51
N ILE A 7 -7.83 11.72 -20.78
CA ILE A 7 -6.90 12.62 -20.10
C ILE A 7 -7.28 12.77 -18.62
N GLY A 8 -8.59 12.88 -18.31
CA GLY A 8 -9.09 12.93 -16.94
C GLY A 8 -8.81 11.64 -16.15
N ALA A 9 -8.99 10.47 -16.77
CA ALA A 9 -8.71 9.18 -16.15
C ALA A 9 -7.22 9.02 -15.82
N ILE A 10 -6.34 9.41 -16.75
CA ILE A 10 -4.88 9.36 -16.54
C ILE A 10 -4.47 10.27 -15.37
N LEU A 11 -5.00 11.49 -15.29
CA LEU A 11 -4.69 12.40 -14.18
C LEU A 11 -5.13 11.85 -12.83
N ILE A 12 -6.31 11.23 -12.75
CA ILE A 12 -6.81 10.58 -11.53
C ILE A 12 -5.88 9.45 -11.10
N VAL A 13 -5.48 8.58 -12.02
CA VAL A 13 -4.56 7.47 -11.73
C VAL A 13 -3.21 7.99 -11.23
N VAL A 14 -2.64 9.00 -11.89
CA VAL A 14 -1.37 9.62 -11.47
C VAL A 14 -1.49 10.23 -10.08
N LEU A 15 -2.61 10.88 -9.75
CA LEU A 15 -2.85 11.50 -8.45
C LEU A 15 -2.96 10.44 -7.34
N ILE A 16 -3.66 9.34 -7.59
CA ILE A 16 -3.74 8.19 -6.67
C ILE A 16 -2.36 7.57 -6.45
N VAL A 17 -1.59 7.37 -7.52
CA VAL A 17 -0.24 6.79 -7.45
C VAL A 17 0.73 7.74 -6.76
N ALA A 18 0.64 9.05 -6.97
CA ALA A 18 1.50 10.05 -6.32
C ALA A 18 1.23 10.11 -4.81
N LEU A 19 -0.04 10.08 -4.40
CA LEU A 19 -0.43 9.99 -2.98
C LEU A 19 0.00 8.65 -2.36
N GLY A 20 -0.10 7.55 -3.10
CA GLY A 20 0.36 6.22 -2.65
C GLY A 20 1.89 6.08 -2.57
N ARG A 21 2.63 6.66 -3.52
CA ARG A 21 4.10 6.66 -3.55
C ARG A 21 4.71 7.62 -2.55
N GLY A 22 4.03 8.74 -2.23
CA GLY A 22 4.50 9.71 -1.24
C GLY A 22 4.79 9.10 0.13
N ASN A 23 4.15 7.97 0.45
CA ASN A 23 4.35 7.26 1.72
C ASN A 23 5.46 6.19 1.70
N THR A 24 6.11 5.95 0.56
CA THR A 24 7.16 4.92 0.45
C THR A 24 8.57 5.49 0.74
N PHE A 25 8.74 6.81 0.76
CA PHE A 25 10.05 7.46 0.91
C PHE A 25 10.42 7.92 2.33
N ASN A 26 9.69 7.51 3.38
CA ASN A 26 9.94 7.97 4.75
C ASN A 26 10.46 6.93 5.75
N LYS A 27 10.77 5.69 5.36
CA LYS A 27 11.43 4.73 6.27
C LYS A 27 12.95 4.76 6.13
N ARG A 28 13.53 5.90 6.44
CA ARG A 28 14.92 6.01 6.90
C ARG A 28 14.96 6.93 8.11
N THR A 29 14.58 6.43 9.28
CA THR A 29 15.16 6.88 10.55
C THR A 29 14.79 5.90 11.67
N ASN A 30 15.83 5.26 12.19
CA ASN A 30 16.06 4.80 13.56
C ASN A 30 14.96 5.05 14.60
N GLY A 31 14.72 4.04 15.45
CA GLY A 31 14.27 4.26 16.82
C GLY A 31 13.47 3.11 17.42
N THR A 32 14.16 2.20 18.10
CA THR A 32 13.78 1.55 19.38
C THR A 32 12.31 1.18 19.60
N GLY A 33 12.02 -0.12 19.71
CA GLY A 33 10.88 -0.62 20.47
C GLY A 33 10.14 -1.78 19.81
N ASP A 34 10.11 -2.89 20.52
CA ASP A 34 9.47 -4.19 20.26
C ASP A 34 8.00 -4.15 19.74
N SER A 35 7.32 -2.99 19.75
CA SER A 35 5.93 -2.85 19.29
C SER A 35 5.77 -2.56 17.79
N ASN A 36 6.84 -2.29 17.05
CA ASN A 36 6.77 -1.90 15.64
C ASN A 36 6.77 -3.09 14.65
N THR A 37 7.05 -4.31 15.12
CA THR A 37 7.06 -5.50 14.24
C THR A 37 5.66 -5.81 13.71
N ASN A 38 4.62 -5.66 14.53
CA ASN A 38 3.22 -5.89 14.13
C ASN A 38 2.74 -4.84 13.11
N ASN A 39 3.08 -3.57 13.34
CA ASN A 39 2.77 -2.51 12.37
C ASN A 39 3.54 -2.71 11.06
N SER A 40 4.82 -3.11 11.14
CA SER A 40 5.64 -3.41 9.96
C SER A 40 5.07 -4.61 9.19
N ALA A 41 4.63 -5.68 9.87
CA ALA A 41 4.05 -6.86 9.23
C ALA A 41 2.74 -6.52 8.49
N MET A 42 1.82 -5.77 9.13
CA MET A 42 0.59 -5.32 8.48
C MET A 42 0.85 -4.37 7.30
N GLU A 43 1.84 -3.48 7.42
CA GLU A 43 2.18 -2.52 6.38
C GLU A 43 2.83 -3.21 5.16
N ILE A 44 3.68 -4.22 5.39
CA ILE A 44 4.25 -5.07 4.33
C ILE A 44 3.14 -5.86 3.62
N LEU A 45 2.19 -6.41 4.38
CA LEU A 45 1.05 -7.15 3.82
C LEU A 45 0.21 -6.27 2.90
N LYS A 46 -0.14 -5.07 3.36
CA LYS A 46 -0.91 -4.08 2.61
C LYS A 46 -0.16 -3.60 1.36
N ASN A 47 1.16 -3.44 1.45
CA ASN A 47 1.99 -3.06 0.32
C ASN A 47 1.99 -4.12 -0.79
N ARG A 48 2.06 -5.42 -0.44
CA ARG A 48 2.01 -6.50 -1.44
C ARG A 48 0.64 -6.62 -2.10
N TYR A 49 -0.43 -6.47 -1.34
CA TYR A 49 -1.79 -6.44 -1.88
C TYR A 49 -1.99 -5.26 -2.84
N ALA A 50 -1.51 -4.06 -2.47
CA ALA A 50 -1.57 -2.88 -3.32
C ALA A 50 -0.70 -2.99 -4.58
N LYS A 51 0.38 -3.78 -4.54
CA LYS A 51 1.18 -4.15 -5.72
C LYS A 51 0.51 -5.20 -6.60
N GLY A 52 -0.46 -5.95 -6.08
CA GLY A 52 -1.06 -7.10 -6.74
C GLY A 52 -0.22 -8.38 -6.66
N ASP A 53 0.77 -8.43 -5.75
CA ASP A 53 1.64 -9.61 -5.56
C ASP A 53 0.93 -10.76 -4.82
N ILE A 54 -0.17 -10.45 -4.12
CA ILE A 54 -0.98 -11.40 -3.35
C ILE A 54 -2.46 -11.17 -3.67
N ASP A 55 -3.24 -12.25 -3.69
CA ASP A 55 -4.70 -12.18 -3.87
C ASP A 55 -5.39 -11.72 -2.58
N LYS A 56 -6.66 -11.31 -2.68
CA LYS A 56 -7.47 -10.87 -1.54
C LYS A 56 -7.60 -11.97 -0.50
N GLU A 57 -7.74 -13.22 -0.94
CA GLU A 57 -7.90 -14.38 -0.05
C GLU A 57 -6.65 -14.57 0.82
N GLU A 58 -5.45 -14.50 0.22
CA GLU A 58 -4.17 -14.59 0.94
C GLU A 58 -3.91 -13.39 1.86
N PHE A 59 -4.40 -12.19 1.49
CA PHE A 59 -4.32 -11.01 2.35
C PHE A 59 -5.19 -11.17 3.60
N GLU A 60 -6.40 -11.71 3.49
CA GLU A 60 -7.30 -11.88 4.62
C GLU A 60 -6.80 -12.94 5.61
N GLU A 61 -6.26 -14.07 5.12
CA GLU A 61 -5.67 -15.11 5.97
C GLU A 61 -4.49 -14.56 6.81
N ARG A 62 -3.52 -13.90 6.16
CA ARG A 62 -2.33 -13.38 6.86
C ARG A 62 -2.67 -12.19 7.76
N LYS A 63 -3.69 -11.39 7.42
CA LYS A 63 -4.17 -10.31 8.30
C LYS A 63 -4.80 -10.87 9.58
N ALA A 64 -5.56 -11.95 9.48
CA ALA A 64 -6.15 -12.63 10.63
C ALA A 64 -5.07 -13.26 11.53
N GLU A 65 -4.00 -13.79 10.94
CA GLU A 65 -2.86 -14.35 11.66
C GLU A 65 -2.07 -13.28 12.43
N ILE A 66 -1.80 -12.11 11.82
CA ILE A 66 -1.06 -11.00 12.44
C ILE A 66 -1.88 -10.28 13.53
N GLY A 67 -3.21 -10.33 13.46
CA GLY A 67 -4.11 -9.71 14.42
C GLY A 67 -4.43 -10.57 15.65
N LYS A 68 -3.93 -11.82 15.70
CA LYS A 68 -4.14 -12.78 16.78
C LYS A 68 -3.01 -12.71 17.81
#